data_AF-A0A2S9F8Q6-F1
#
_entry.id   AF-A0A2S9F8Q6-F1
#
_cell.length_a   1.000
_cell.length_b   1.000
_cell.length_c   1.000
_cell.angle_alpha   90.00
_cell.angle_beta   90.00
_cell.angle_gamma   90.00
#
_symmetry.space_group_name_H-M   'P 1'
#
loop_
_entity.id
_entity.type
_entity.pdbx_description
1 polymer ?
#
loop_
_entity_poly.entity_id
_entity_poly.type
_entity_poly.pdbx_seq_one_letter_code
_entity_poly.pdbx_strand_id
1 'polypeptide(L)'
;LQKRFGTLTGVERAAENGDFVSIDLSATVDGEDVPEAKTEGLSHEIGSGQLIEGLDEAIIGLKEDDSKTFTTTLVAGEHAGQEAEVTVTVKSVKVRELPELDDDFAQLASEFDTIEELRSDLREKVTRVKTVQQAESIRDKAIEVLLEQTEIPLPEAVVQAQVDDTLHNAIHSLDHDEDKFADQLKGQGSSREEFDTDNRANAEKAIKTQLLMDAIADKLDIQVGQNDLSERLVLMSRQYGLEPQQLLQMLQQNNQLPAMFADVRRGLTVAAVVHGATVTDTDGTEIDTTEFFGPSGEAAAADAGEVSEAGEADDDAAEDAADDGKADDTE
;
A
#
# COMPACT_ATOMS: atom_id res chain seq x y z
N LEU A 1 9.79 -7.81 -13.28
CA LEU A 1 8.94 -8.44 -14.31
C LEU A 1 9.68 -9.52 -15.08
N GLN A 2 10.78 -9.20 -15.78
CA GLN A 2 11.60 -10.13 -16.57
C GLN A 2 11.96 -11.44 -15.83
N LYS A 3 12.36 -11.37 -14.56
CA LYS A 3 12.63 -12.55 -13.71
C LYS A 3 11.45 -13.55 -13.63
N ARG A 4 10.19 -13.08 -13.69
CA ARG A 4 8.98 -13.94 -13.62
C ARG A 4 8.76 -14.76 -14.89
N PHE A 5 9.29 -14.31 -16.02
CA PHE A 5 9.17 -14.95 -17.33
C PHE A 5 10.52 -15.54 -17.78
N GLY A 6 11.50 -15.62 -16.87
CA GLY A 6 12.76 -16.28 -17.14
C GLY A 6 12.59 -17.80 -17.26
N THR A 7 13.35 -18.41 -18.16
CA THR A 7 13.38 -19.88 -18.31
C THR A 7 14.55 -20.45 -17.53
N LEU A 8 14.39 -21.64 -16.95
CA LEU A 8 15.47 -22.32 -16.25
C LEU A 8 16.20 -23.26 -17.21
N THR A 9 17.48 -22.97 -17.45
CA THR A 9 18.35 -23.75 -18.35
C THR A 9 19.41 -24.47 -17.54
N GLY A 10 19.59 -25.77 -17.77
CA GLY A 10 20.58 -26.58 -17.06
C GLY A 10 22.01 -26.17 -17.38
N VAL A 11 22.88 -26.18 -16.37
CA VAL A 11 24.30 -25.80 -16.51
C VAL A 11 25.21 -26.82 -15.81
N GLU A 12 26.33 -27.14 -16.46
CA GLU A 12 27.33 -28.09 -15.95
C GLU A 12 28.47 -27.35 -15.21
N ARG A 13 28.12 -26.56 -14.19
CA ARG A 13 29.09 -25.87 -13.31
C ARG A 13 28.68 -25.98 -11.85
N ALA A 14 29.60 -25.60 -10.96
CA ALA A 14 29.29 -25.48 -9.54
C ALA A 14 28.19 -24.44 -9.32
N ALA A 15 27.32 -24.71 -8.35
CA ALA A 15 26.19 -23.86 -8.01
C ALA A 15 26.67 -22.54 -7.39
N GLU A 16 26.07 -21.44 -7.85
CA GLU A 16 26.36 -20.08 -7.41
C GLU A 16 25.09 -19.41 -6.86
N ASN A 17 25.26 -18.29 -6.17
CA ASN A 17 24.12 -17.52 -5.67
C ASN A 17 23.24 -17.03 -6.84
N GLY A 18 21.92 -17.23 -6.73
CA GLY A 18 20.94 -16.91 -7.77
C GLY A 18 20.65 -18.04 -8.76
N ASP A 19 21.39 -19.16 -8.71
CA ASP A 19 21.03 -20.37 -9.47
C ASP A 19 19.81 -21.08 -8.87
N PHE A 20 19.13 -21.84 -9.71
CA PHE A 20 18.10 -22.78 -9.34
C PHE A 20 18.67 -24.18 -9.25
N VAL A 21 18.53 -24.83 -8.10
CA VAL A 21 18.93 -26.22 -7.93
C VAL A 21 17.73 -27.12 -7.72
N SER A 22 17.81 -28.33 -8.27
CA SER A 22 16.96 -29.43 -7.83
C SER A 22 17.74 -30.17 -6.76
N ILE A 23 17.19 -30.31 -5.56
CA ILE A 23 17.87 -30.92 -4.42
C ILE A 23 17.04 -32.03 -3.79
N ASP A 24 17.74 -33.02 -3.26
CA ASP A 24 17.18 -33.96 -2.30
C ASP A 24 17.67 -33.57 -0.90
N LEU A 25 16.76 -33.55 0.06
CA LEU A 25 17.00 -33.24 1.46
C LEU A 25 16.62 -34.45 2.31
N SER A 26 17.45 -34.72 3.31
CA SER A 26 17.14 -35.66 4.39
C SER A 26 17.70 -35.11 5.69
N ALA A 27 16.96 -35.25 6.79
CA ALA A 27 17.39 -34.82 8.10
C ALA A 27 17.44 -35.98 9.10
N THR A 28 18.40 -35.92 10.01
CA THR A 28 18.52 -36.84 11.16
C THR A 28 18.60 -36.04 12.46
N VAL A 29 17.91 -36.49 13.50
CA VAL A 29 17.96 -35.93 14.86
C VAL A 29 18.47 -37.03 15.80
N ASP A 30 19.53 -36.75 16.56
CA ASP A 30 20.18 -37.73 17.45
C ASP A 30 20.55 -39.08 16.77
N GLY A 31 20.78 -39.05 15.46
CA GLY A 31 21.08 -40.22 14.63
C GLY A 31 19.87 -41.04 14.16
N GLU A 32 18.64 -40.58 14.45
CA GLU A 32 17.39 -41.15 13.93
C GLU A 32 16.90 -40.32 12.72
N ASP A 33 16.50 -41.00 11.64
CA ASP A 33 15.94 -40.36 10.45
C ASP A 33 14.61 -39.67 10.80
N VAL A 34 14.42 -38.45 10.28
CA VAL A 34 13.16 -37.71 10.37
C VAL A 34 12.44 -37.83 9.02
N PRO A 35 11.48 -38.75 8.83
CA PRO A 35 10.89 -39.03 7.53
C PRO A 35 10.12 -37.82 6.96
N GLU A 36 9.54 -37.01 7.85
CA GLU A 36 8.80 -35.80 7.50
C GLU A 36 9.70 -34.69 6.92
N ALA A 37 11.00 -34.73 7.22
CA ALA A 37 11.98 -33.77 6.74
C ALA A 37 12.73 -34.28 5.49
N LYS A 38 12.29 -35.39 4.89
CA LYS A 38 12.84 -35.93 3.66
C LYS A 38 12.05 -35.40 2.45
N THR A 39 12.73 -34.78 1.50
CA THR A 39 12.13 -34.30 0.25
C THR A 39 13.07 -34.63 -0.92
N GLU A 40 12.52 -35.10 -2.04
CA GLU A 40 13.27 -35.41 -3.25
C GLU A 40 12.84 -34.49 -4.39
N GLY A 41 13.79 -34.04 -5.22
CA GLY A 41 13.53 -33.21 -6.40
C GLY A 41 13.01 -31.79 -6.11
N LEU A 42 13.29 -31.24 -4.93
CA LEU A 42 12.84 -29.90 -4.55
C LEU A 42 13.58 -28.83 -5.36
N SER A 43 12.84 -27.92 -5.99
CA SER A 43 13.44 -26.78 -6.69
C SER A 43 13.66 -25.62 -5.71
N HIS A 44 14.89 -25.10 -5.65
CA HIS A 44 15.27 -24.01 -4.74
C HIS A 44 16.11 -22.94 -5.45
N GLU A 45 15.84 -21.66 -5.15
CA GLU A 45 16.68 -20.52 -5.59
C GLU A 45 17.73 -20.25 -4.51
N ILE A 46 19.01 -20.44 -4.85
CA ILE A 46 20.12 -20.24 -3.90
C ILE A 46 20.20 -18.77 -3.51
N GLY A 47 20.16 -18.50 -2.22
CA GLY A 47 20.21 -17.15 -1.64
C GLY A 47 18.83 -16.54 -1.37
N SER A 48 17.75 -17.30 -1.58
CA SER A 48 16.39 -16.85 -1.24
C SER A 48 16.11 -16.87 0.26
N GLY A 49 16.85 -17.66 1.05
CA GLY A 49 16.63 -17.81 2.49
C GLY A 49 15.27 -18.43 2.87
N GLN A 50 14.54 -19.01 1.92
CA GLN A 50 13.14 -19.44 2.15
C GLN A 50 12.98 -20.86 2.74
N LEU A 51 14.00 -21.72 2.63
CA LEU A 51 13.88 -23.12 3.04
C LEU A 51 14.36 -23.37 4.46
N ILE A 52 15.68 -23.39 4.66
CA ILE A 52 16.31 -23.71 5.94
C ILE A 52 17.56 -22.87 6.08
N GLU A 53 17.83 -22.38 7.29
CA GLU A 53 19.05 -21.64 7.60
C GLU A 53 20.30 -22.51 7.29
N GLY A 54 21.33 -21.89 6.70
CA GLY A 54 22.57 -22.58 6.32
C GLY A 54 22.49 -23.43 5.03
N LEU A 55 21.30 -23.68 4.47
CA LEU A 55 21.16 -24.46 3.23
C LEU A 55 21.86 -23.79 2.04
N ASP A 56 21.66 -22.47 1.88
CA ASP A 56 22.24 -21.71 0.77
C ASP A 56 23.78 -21.77 0.78
N GLU A 57 24.40 -21.65 1.97
CA GLU A 57 25.84 -21.74 2.16
C GLU A 57 26.39 -23.16 1.95
N ALA A 58 25.57 -24.17 2.25
CA ALA A 58 25.93 -25.56 2.03
C ALA A 58 25.99 -25.90 0.53
N ILE A 59 25.05 -25.37 -0.27
CA ILE A 59 24.92 -25.70 -1.69
C ILE A 59 25.93 -24.95 -2.57
N ILE A 60 26.32 -23.73 -2.19
CA ILE A 60 27.28 -22.94 -2.99
C ILE A 60 28.59 -23.73 -3.19
N GLY A 61 29.01 -23.86 -4.45
CA GLY A 61 30.20 -24.59 -4.84
C GLY A 61 30.00 -26.08 -5.12
N LEU A 62 28.83 -26.65 -4.82
CA LEU A 62 28.49 -28.05 -5.15
C LEU A 62 28.13 -28.19 -6.63
N LYS A 63 28.47 -29.33 -7.23
CA LYS A 63 28.05 -29.69 -8.59
C LYS A 63 26.88 -30.69 -8.54
N GLU A 64 26.35 -31.03 -9.71
CA GLU A 64 25.43 -32.14 -9.85
C GLU A 64 26.01 -33.43 -9.24
N ASP A 65 25.15 -34.16 -8.53
CA ASP A 65 25.40 -35.34 -7.70
C ASP A 65 26.32 -35.14 -6.48
N ASP A 66 26.83 -33.93 -6.22
CA ASP A 66 27.53 -33.64 -4.97
C ASP A 66 26.55 -33.54 -3.80
N SER A 67 27.01 -33.97 -2.63
CA SER A 67 26.26 -33.87 -1.37
C SER A 67 27.08 -33.22 -0.26
N LYS A 68 26.38 -32.57 0.67
CA LYS A 68 26.97 -31.95 1.84
C LYS A 68 26.02 -32.05 3.02
N THR A 69 26.58 -32.24 4.20
CA THR A 69 25.83 -32.27 5.46
C THR A 69 26.13 -30.99 6.24
N PHE A 70 25.10 -30.38 6.81
CA PHE A 70 25.19 -29.22 7.68
C PHE A 70 24.18 -29.34 8.82
N THR A 71 24.43 -28.64 9.93
CA THR A 71 23.56 -28.66 11.11
C THR A 71 22.68 -27.41 11.12
N THR A 72 21.40 -27.59 11.45
CA THR A 72 20.41 -26.51 11.54
C THR A 72 19.32 -26.86 12.54
N THR A 73 18.59 -25.86 13.04
CA THR A 73 17.41 -26.07 13.87
C THR A 73 16.17 -26.30 13.00
N LEU A 74 15.37 -27.31 13.31
CA LEU A 74 14.10 -27.56 12.63
C LEU A 74 13.04 -26.56 13.07
N VAL A 75 12.32 -25.95 12.12
CA VAL A 75 11.29 -24.92 12.41
C VAL A 75 9.87 -25.48 12.48
N ALA A 76 9.65 -26.72 12.05
CA ALA A 76 8.34 -27.36 11.97
C ALA A 76 8.42 -28.88 12.20
N GLY A 77 7.28 -29.49 12.54
CA GLY A 77 7.15 -30.93 12.78
C GLY A 77 7.29 -31.33 14.26
N GLU A 78 7.29 -32.64 14.53
CA GLU A 78 7.40 -33.18 15.91
C GLU A 78 8.73 -32.81 16.59
N HIS A 79 9.77 -32.53 15.79
CA HIS A 79 11.11 -32.14 16.23
C HIS A 79 11.38 -30.62 16.12
N ALA A 80 10.34 -29.79 16.03
CA ALA A 80 10.52 -28.34 15.97
C ALA A 80 11.31 -27.80 17.18
N GLY A 81 12.31 -26.96 16.92
CA GLY A 81 13.22 -26.40 17.91
C GLY A 81 14.43 -27.28 18.26
N GLN A 82 14.54 -28.49 17.69
CA GLN A 82 15.69 -29.38 17.90
C GLN A 82 16.76 -29.17 16.81
N GLU A 83 18.03 -29.40 17.15
CA GLU A 83 19.12 -29.43 16.17
C GLU A 83 19.05 -30.73 15.35
N ALA A 84 19.15 -30.61 14.03
CA ALA A 84 19.18 -31.72 13.09
C ALA A 84 20.38 -31.61 12.15
N GLU A 85 20.94 -32.77 11.79
CA GLU A 85 21.91 -32.87 10.69
C GLU A 85 21.14 -33.05 9.39
N VAL A 86 21.23 -32.06 8.50
CA VAL A 86 20.57 -32.07 7.19
C VAL A 86 21.61 -32.38 6.13
N THR A 87 21.35 -33.42 5.35
CA THR A 87 22.13 -33.75 4.15
C THR A 87 21.38 -33.26 2.92
N VAL A 88 22.05 -32.42 2.13
CA VAL A 88 21.58 -31.96 0.82
C VAL A 88 22.36 -32.67 -0.28
N THR A 89 21.65 -33.15 -1.30
CA THR A 89 22.25 -33.68 -2.53
C THR A 89 21.75 -32.87 -3.72
N VAL A 90 22.65 -32.31 -4.52
CA VAL A 90 22.30 -31.53 -5.71
C VAL A 90 22.04 -32.48 -6.88
N LYS A 91 20.84 -32.43 -7.46
CA LYS A 91 20.44 -33.24 -8.62
C LYS A 91 20.61 -32.54 -9.95
N SER A 92 20.52 -31.22 -9.97
CA SER A 92 20.78 -30.43 -11.18
C SER A 92 20.98 -28.98 -10.78
N VAL A 93 21.88 -28.29 -11.49
CA VAL A 93 22.03 -26.83 -11.39
C VAL A 93 21.45 -26.21 -12.66
N LYS A 94 20.60 -25.20 -12.49
CA LYS A 94 19.95 -24.46 -13.56
C LYS A 94 20.19 -22.97 -13.34
N VAL A 95 20.45 -22.23 -14.42
CA VAL A 95 20.49 -20.77 -14.38
C VAL A 95 19.18 -20.23 -14.94
N ARG A 96 18.69 -19.11 -14.38
CA ARG A 96 17.54 -18.41 -14.93
C ARG A 96 17.99 -17.52 -16.08
N GLU A 97 17.65 -17.92 -17.29
CA GLU A 97 17.82 -17.12 -18.50
C GLU A 97 16.68 -16.11 -18.61
N LEU A 98 17.02 -14.83 -18.59
CA LEU A 98 16.07 -13.75 -18.73
C LEU A 98 15.75 -13.54 -20.22
N PRO A 99 14.46 -13.45 -20.61
CA PRO A 99 14.10 -13.12 -21.98
C PRO A 99 14.63 -11.75 -22.37
N GLU A 100 14.92 -11.50 -23.64
CA GLU A 100 15.29 -10.16 -24.11
C GLU A 100 14.14 -9.17 -23.86
N LEU A 101 14.45 -7.88 -23.73
CA LEU A 101 13.45 -6.83 -23.49
C LEU A 101 13.02 -6.21 -24.82
N ASP A 102 12.28 -6.99 -25.60
CA ASP A 102 11.76 -6.66 -26.92
C ASP A 102 10.22 -6.73 -26.97
N ASP A 103 9.66 -6.57 -28.17
CA ASP A 103 8.21 -6.59 -28.40
C ASP A 103 7.61 -7.99 -28.13
N ASP A 104 8.36 -9.06 -28.39
CA ASP A 104 7.95 -10.43 -28.07
C ASP A 104 7.79 -10.61 -26.56
N PHE A 105 8.71 -10.04 -25.76
CA PHE A 105 8.57 -10.01 -24.30
C PHE A 105 7.39 -9.17 -23.84
N ALA A 106 7.10 -8.03 -24.48
CA ALA A 106 5.95 -7.20 -24.14
C ALA A 106 4.62 -7.96 -24.30
N GLN A 107 4.46 -8.65 -25.43
CA GLN A 107 3.30 -9.51 -25.71
C GLN A 107 3.20 -10.70 -24.76
N LEU A 108 4.34 -11.27 -24.36
CA LEU A 108 4.37 -12.37 -23.40
C LEU A 108 3.98 -11.91 -21.98
N ALA A 109 4.42 -10.72 -21.57
CA ALA A 109 4.34 -10.26 -20.19
C ALA A 109 3.15 -9.34 -19.90
N SER A 110 2.44 -8.87 -20.93
CA SER A 110 1.39 -7.85 -20.80
C SER A 110 0.39 -7.89 -21.96
N GLU A 111 -0.56 -6.95 -21.95
CA GLU A 111 -1.53 -6.73 -23.02
C GLU A 111 -1.01 -5.85 -24.16
N PHE A 112 0.25 -5.38 -24.09
CA PHE A 112 0.84 -4.47 -25.06
C PHE A 112 1.59 -5.20 -26.17
N ASP A 113 1.58 -4.61 -27.37
CA ASP A 113 2.21 -5.18 -28.56
C ASP A 113 3.72 -4.87 -28.61
N THR A 114 4.14 -3.76 -28.00
CA THR A 114 5.53 -3.28 -28.04
C THR A 114 6.15 -3.05 -26.66
N ILE A 115 7.48 -3.13 -26.58
CA ILE A 115 8.21 -2.84 -25.34
C ILE A 115 8.09 -1.37 -24.93
N GLU A 116 7.90 -0.47 -25.89
CA GLU A 116 7.73 0.97 -25.63
C GLU A 116 6.41 1.24 -24.91
N GLU A 117 5.31 0.61 -25.33
CA GLU A 117 4.00 0.71 -24.68
C GLU A 117 4.05 0.17 -23.25
N LEU A 118 4.61 -1.03 -23.06
CA LEU A 118 4.79 -1.61 -21.72
C LEU A 118 5.64 -0.69 -20.82
N ARG A 119 6.71 -0.09 -21.35
CA ARG A 119 7.53 0.86 -20.59
C ARG A 119 6.77 2.14 -20.26
N SER A 120 5.93 2.64 -21.16
CA SER A 120 5.11 3.84 -20.93
C SER A 120 4.09 3.58 -19.82
N ASP A 121 3.34 2.49 -19.89
CA ASP A 121 2.37 2.11 -18.85
C ASP A 121 3.04 1.89 -17.49
N LEU A 122 4.17 1.19 -17.44
CA LEU A 122 4.92 1.02 -16.20
C LEU A 122 5.42 2.35 -15.64
N ARG A 123 5.87 3.27 -16.52
CA ARG A 123 6.26 4.61 -16.11
C ARG A 123 5.08 5.36 -15.53
N GLU A 124 3.92 5.36 -16.18
CA GLU A 124 2.70 6.01 -15.67
C GLU A 124 2.26 5.43 -14.32
N LYS A 125 2.30 4.11 -14.15
CA LYS A 125 2.00 3.43 -12.88
C LYS A 125 2.95 3.87 -11.77
N VAL A 126 4.26 3.86 -12.04
CA VAL A 126 5.27 4.29 -11.05
C VAL A 126 5.12 5.78 -10.75
N THR A 127 4.93 6.63 -11.76
CA THR A 127 4.69 8.07 -11.59
C THR A 127 3.48 8.27 -10.69
N ARG A 128 2.34 7.64 -10.95
CA ARG A 128 1.13 7.76 -10.12
C ARG A 128 1.38 7.40 -8.66
N VAL A 129 2.07 6.28 -8.40
CA VAL A 129 2.43 5.88 -7.03
C VAL A 129 3.36 6.92 -6.39
N LYS A 130 4.34 7.42 -7.12
CA LYS A 130 5.29 8.41 -6.61
C LYS A 130 4.67 9.77 -6.37
N THR A 131 3.75 10.21 -7.22
CA THR A 131 2.97 11.44 -7.04
C THR A 131 2.15 11.38 -5.76
N VAL A 132 1.46 10.26 -5.49
CA VAL A 132 0.71 10.08 -4.23
C VAL A 132 1.66 10.09 -3.01
N GLN A 133 2.78 9.35 -3.08
CA GLN A 133 3.77 9.34 -2.00
C GLN A 133 4.38 10.73 -1.75
N GLN A 134 4.58 11.51 -2.81
CA GLN A 134 5.10 12.87 -2.72
C GLN A 134 4.07 13.80 -2.05
N ALA A 135 2.79 13.73 -2.43
CA ALA A 135 1.72 14.48 -1.77
C ALA A 135 1.65 14.15 -0.27
N GLU A 136 1.69 12.86 0.09
CA GLU A 136 1.70 12.42 1.49
C GLU A 136 2.91 12.97 2.24
N SER A 137 4.11 12.91 1.64
CA SER A 137 5.31 13.46 2.27
C SER A 137 5.25 14.98 2.45
N ILE A 138 4.70 15.72 1.48
CA ILE A 138 4.51 17.17 1.57
C ILE A 138 3.55 17.50 2.71
N ARG A 139 2.39 16.82 2.77
CA ARG A 139 1.41 16.98 3.84
C ARG A 139 2.04 16.74 5.21
N ASP A 140 2.69 15.59 5.37
CA ASP A 140 3.17 15.16 6.67
C ASP A 140 4.27 16.10 7.18
N LYS A 141 5.17 16.54 6.30
CA LYS A 141 6.19 17.56 6.61
C LYS A 141 5.59 18.92 6.94
N ALA A 142 4.57 19.36 6.19
CA ALA A 142 3.92 20.65 6.46
C ALA A 142 3.27 20.65 7.86
N ILE A 143 2.58 19.56 8.21
CA ILE A 143 1.99 19.38 9.54
C ILE A 143 3.08 19.33 10.63
N GLU A 144 4.14 18.54 10.42
CA GLU A 144 5.25 18.42 11.35
C GLU A 144 5.90 19.78 11.66
N VAL A 145 6.23 20.55 10.62
CA VAL A 145 6.81 21.89 10.75
C VAL A 145 5.90 22.85 11.52
N LEU A 146 4.58 22.75 11.35
CA LEU A 146 3.64 23.56 12.12
C LEU A 146 3.53 23.13 13.58
N LEU A 147 3.57 21.82 13.84
CA LEU A 147 3.55 21.25 15.19
C LEU A 147 4.79 21.61 15.98
N GLU A 148 5.96 21.65 15.33
CA GLU A 148 7.22 22.09 15.96
C GLU A 148 7.21 23.58 16.35
N GLN A 149 6.47 24.40 15.59
CA GLN A 149 6.38 25.84 15.82
C GLN A 149 5.25 26.24 16.79
N THR A 150 4.39 25.30 17.19
CA THR A 150 3.17 25.61 17.94
C THR A 150 3.08 24.76 19.21
N GLU A 151 3.02 25.41 20.37
CA GLU A 151 2.71 24.73 21.63
C GLU A 151 1.19 24.54 21.76
N ILE A 152 0.76 23.27 21.81
CA ILE A 152 -0.65 22.89 21.90
C ILE A 152 -0.85 22.12 23.23
N PRO A 153 -1.54 22.71 24.22
CA PRO A 153 -1.82 22.01 25.47
C PRO A 153 -2.82 20.88 25.23
N LEU A 154 -2.46 19.67 25.63
CA LEU A 154 -3.29 18.49 25.46
C LEU A 154 -4.04 18.13 26.75
N PRO A 155 -5.37 17.96 26.69
CA PRO A 155 -6.11 17.36 27.81
C PRO A 155 -5.74 15.89 27.96
N GLU A 156 -5.17 15.52 29.11
CA GLU A 156 -4.73 14.14 29.40
C GLU A 156 -5.85 13.11 29.22
N ALA A 157 -7.08 13.46 29.60
CA ALA A 157 -8.23 12.58 29.44
C ALA A 157 -8.53 12.23 27.96
N VAL A 158 -8.30 13.18 27.04
CA VAL A 158 -8.53 12.96 25.60
C VAL A 158 -7.41 12.10 25.02
N VAL A 159 -6.17 12.35 25.43
CA VAL A 159 -5.02 11.49 25.06
C VAL A 159 -5.24 10.07 25.54
N GLN A 160 -5.65 9.89 26.79
CA GLN A 160 -5.88 8.57 27.35
C GLN A 160 -7.01 7.84 26.62
N ALA A 161 -8.13 8.50 26.32
CA ALA A 161 -9.21 7.90 25.54
C ALA A 161 -8.72 7.41 24.16
N GLN A 162 -7.91 8.21 23.46
CA GLN A 162 -7.35 7.81 22.17
C GLN A 162 -6.38 6.62 22.27
N VAL A 163 -5.56 6.58 23.32
CA VAL A 163 -4.67 5.45 23.63
C VAL A 163 -5.48 4.18 23.86
N ASP A 164 -6.52 4.27 24.69
CA ASP A 164 -7.40 3.15 25.03
C ASP A 164 -8.17 2.64 23.81
N ASP A 165 -8.69 3.53 22.97
CA ASP A 165 -9.38 3.18 21.73
C ASP A 165 -8.45 2.46 20.75
N THR A 166 -7.21 2.93 20.61
CA THR A 166 -6.22 2.31 19.72
C THR A 166 -5.83 0.92 20.22
N LEU A 167 -5.63 0.76 21.52
CA LEU A 167 -5.37 -0.54 22.15
C LEU A 167 -6.58 -1.47 21.97
N HIS A 168 -7.79 -0.97 22.23
CA HIS A 168 -9.02 -1.73 22.08
C HIS A 168 -9.18 -2.28 20.66
N ASN A 169 -8.94 -1.45 19.65
CA ASN A 169 -8.99 -1.87 18.25
C ASN A 169 -7.90 -2.89 17.90
N ALA A 170 -6.70 -2.74 18.45
CA ALA A 170 -5.61 -3.69 18.23
C ALA A 170 -5.97 -5.10 18.77
N ILE A 171 -6.48 -5.17 20.00
CA ILE A 171 -6.86 -6.44 20.64
C ILE A 171 -8.20 -7.00 20.16
N HIS A 172 -9.08 -6.17 19.56
CA HIS A 172 -10.39 -6.61 19.08
C HIS A 172 -10.27 -7.72 18.04
N SER A 173 -9.26 -7.64 17.16
CA SER A 173 -8.98 -8.70 16.17
C SER A 173 -8.52 -10.02 16.79
N LEU A 174 -8.14 -10.00 18.07
CA LEU A 174 -7.62 -11.13 18.85
C LEU A 174 -8.61 -11.58 19.93
N ASP A 175 -9.91 -11.31 19.74
CA ASP A 175 -10.97 -11.62 20.71
C ASP A 175 -10.73 -10.99 22.11
N HIS A 176 -10.08 -9.82 22.15
CA HIS A 176 -9.65 -9.14 23.37
C HIS A 176 -8.64 -9.91 24.24
N ASP A 177 -7.86 -10.81 23.63
CA ASP A 177 -6.83 -11.59 24.30
C ASP A 177 -5.48 -10.84 24.33
N GLU A 178 -5.11 -10.31 25.50
CA GLU A 178 -3.88 -9.54 25.66
C GLU A 178 -2.60 -10.40 25.56
N ASP A 179 -2.66 -11.69 25.90
CA ASP A 179 -1.50 -12.57 25.83
C ASP A 179 -1.16 -12.88 24.37
N LYS A 180 -2.18 -13.15 23.55
CA LYS A 180 -2.01 -13.29 22.10
C LYS A 180 -1.46 -12.03 21.46
N PHE A 181 -1.91 -10.86 21.92
CA PHE A 181 -1.40 -9.59 21.42
C PHE A 181 0.09 -9.41 21.78
N ALA A 182 0.48 -9.73 23.01
CA ALA A 182 1.88 -9.67 23.44
C ALA A 182 2.77 -10.64 22.63
N ASP A 183 2.29 -11.85 22.32
CA ASP A 183 3.03 -12.80 21.51
C ASP A 183 3.12 -12.39 20.04
N GLN A 184 2.08 -11.77 19.49
CA GLN A 184 2.12 -11.16 18.15
C GLN A 184 3.18 -10.04 18.08
N LEU A 185 3.21 -9.15 19.09
CA LEU A 185 4.21 -8.08 19.16
C LEU A 185 5.64 -8.65 19.20
N LYS A 186 5.89 -9.68 20.01
CA LYS A 186 7.20 -10.36 20.06
C LYS A 186 7.60 -10.93 18.69
N GLY A 187 6.65 -11.54 17.98
CA GLY A 187 6.87 -12.05 16.62
C GLY A 187 7.22 -10.95 15.61
N GLN A 188 6.81 -9.71 15.87
CA GLN A 188 7.15 -8.51 15.08
C GLN A 188 8.42 -7.80 15.59
N GLY A 189 9.06 -8.32 16.64
CA GLY A 189 10.26 -7.72 17.24
C GLY A 189 9.97 -6.53 18.15
N SER A 190 8.73 -6.37 18.64
CA SER A 190 8.29 -5.32 19.56
C SER A 190 7.84 -5.91 20.90
N SER A 191 7.74 -5.07 21.92
CA SER A 191 7.14 -5.40 23.21
C SER A 191 5.83 -4.65 23.46
N ARG A 192 5.06 -5.08 24.48
CA ARG A 192 3.86 -4.35 24.93
C ARG A 192 4.21 -2.94 25.45
N GLU A 193 5.34 -2.79 26.12
CA GLU A 193 5.79 -1.51 26.66
C GLU A 193 6.18 -0.51 25.55
N GLU A 194 6.87 -0.99 24.51
CA GLU A 194 7.16 -0.19 23.31
C GLU A 194 5.88 0.18 22.59
N PHE A 195 4.96 -0.77 22.40
CA PHE A 195 3.65 -0.49 21.81
C PHE A 195 2.89 0.59 22.59
N ASP A 196 2.79 0.49 23.91
CA ASP A 196 2.06 1.46 24.72
C ASP A 196 2.72 2.86 24.67
N THR A 197 4.05 2.91 24.61
CA THR A 197 4.83 4.15 24.47
C THR A 197 4.58 4.80 23.11
N ASP A 198 4.69 4.03 22.03
CA ASP A 198 4.45 4.50 20.67
C ASP A 198 2.99 4.90 20.47
N ASN A 199 2.06 4.11 21.00
CA ASN A 199 0.62 4.40 20.95
C ASN A 199 0.32 5.74 21.63
N ARG A 200 0.89 6.00 22.82
CA ARG A 200 0.75 7.29 23.50
C ARG A 200 1.35 8.44 22.69
N ALA A 201 2.57 8.29 22.18
CA ALA A 201 3.21 9.32 21.36
C ALA A 201 2.39 9.65 20.08
N ASN A 202 1.86 8.61 19.44
CA ASN A 202 1.00 8.73 18.26
C ASN A 202 -0.35 9.38 18.60
N ALA A 203 -0.97 9.00 19.72
CA ALA A 203 -2.21 9.62 20.19
C ALA A 203 -2.04 11.11 20.46
N GLU A 204 -0.95 11.49 21.15
CA GLU A 204 -0.62 12.90 21.38
C GLU A 204 -0.42 13.66 20.06
N LYS A 205 0.35 13.10 19.12
CA LYS A 205 0.57 13.72 17.79
C LYS A 205 -0.73 13.86 17.01
N ALA A 206 -1.58 12.83 17.00
CA ALA A 206 -2.86 12.84 16.30
C ALA A 206 -3.80 13.92 16.85
N ILE A 207 -3.94 14.00 18.18
CA ILE A 207 -4.81 15.01 18.81
C ILE A 207 -4.25 16.42 18.60
N LYS A 208 -2.92 16.62 18.72
CA LYS A 208 -2.30 17.93 18.40
C LYS A 208 -2.59 18.35 16.96
N THR A 209 -2.41 17.42 16.03
CA THR A 209 -2.68 17.65 14.61
C THR A 209 -4.14 18.03 14.39
N GLN A 210 -5.06 17.28 14.98
CA GLN A 210 -6.50 17.54 14.89
C GLN A 210 -6.86 18.94 15.40
N LEU A 211 -6.40 19.29 16.61
CA LEU A 211 -6.67 20.60 17.22
C LEU A 211 -6.07 21.75 16.40
N LEU A 212 -4.86 21.55 15.88
CA LEU A 212 -4.20 22.54 15.04
C LEU A 212 -4.95 22.76 13.73
N MET A 213 -5.31 21.68 13.04
CA MET A 213 -6.07 21.78 11.79
C MET A 213 -7.44 22.39 12.04
N ASP A 214 -8.16 22.01 13.10
CA ASP A 214 -9.46 22.60 13.43
C ASP A 214 -9.33 24.12 13.68
N ALA A 215 -8.30 24.55 14.42
CA ALA A 215 -8.04 25.98 14.67
C ALA A 215 -7.65 26.76 13.40
N ILE A 216 -6.86 26.17 12.50
CA ILE A 216 -6.53 26.78 11.20
C ILE A 216 -7.77 26.84 10.32
N ALA A 217 -8.57 25.78 10.29
CA ALA A 217 -9.82 25.73 9.54
C ALA A 217 -10.78 26.83 9.96
N ASP A 218 -10.91 27.09 11.27
CA ASP A 218 -11.71 28.18 11.81
C ASP A 218 -11.14 29.55 11.43
N LYS A 219 -9.81 29.72 11.51
CA LYS A 219 -9.14 30.98 11.18
C LYS A 219 -9.24 31.35 9.70
N LEU A 220 -9.20 30.35 8.82
CA LEU A 220 -9.27 30.52 7.36
C LEU A 220 -10.71 30.42 6.82
N ASP A 221 -11.71 30.22 7.70
CA ASP A 221 -13.11 29.98 7.33
C ASP A 221 -13.27 28.87 6.28
N ILE A 222 -12.58 27.74 6.47
CA ILE A 222 -12.65 26.59 5.57
C ILE A 222 -14.05 25.97 5.67
N GLN A 223 -14.79 26.01 4.56
CA GLN A 223 -16.11 25.43 4.42
C GLN A 223 -16.05 24.14 3.59
N VAL A 224 -16.90 23.18 3.96
CA VAL A 224 -17.05 21.92 3.22
C VAL A 224 -18.18 22.07 2.23
N GLY A 225 -17.87 22.02 0.95
CA GLY A 225 -18.84 22.04 -0.14
C GLY A 225 -19.51 20.68 -0.36
N GLN A 226 -20.57 20.67 -1.16
CA GLN A 226 -21.23 19.41 -1.56
C GLN A 226 -20.32 18.52 -2.39
N ASN A 227 -19.46 19.11 -3.24
CA ASN A 227 -18.53 18.37 -4.08
C ASN A 227 -17.50 17.63 -3.23
N ASP A 228 -16.91 18.28 -2.22
CA ASP A 228 -15.92 17.67 -1.32
C ASP A 228 -16.47 16.42 -0.62
N LEU A 229 -17.72 16.50 -0.15
CA LEU A 229 -18.40 15.36 0.47
C LEU A 229 -18.70 14.26 -0.54
N SER A 230 -19.15 14.63 -1.75
CA SER A 230 -19.48 13.68 -2.81
C SER A 230 -18.24 12.91 -3.25
N GLU A 231 -17.11 13.60 -3.44
CA GLU A 231 -15.82 12.99 -3.76
C GLU A 231 -15.35 12.06 -2.65
N ARG A 232 -15.41 12.51 -1.39
CA ARG A 232 -15.07 11.67 -0.24
C ARG A 232 -15.93 10.42 -0.16
N LEU A 233 -17.23 10.54 -0.39
CA LEU A 233 -18.16 9.41 -0.42
C LEU A 233 -17.81 8.43 -1.53
N VAL A 234 -17.52 8.89 -2.75
CA VAL A 234 -17.13 8.02 -3.87
C VAL A 234 -15.82 7.27 -3.56
N LEU A 235 -14.83 7.94 -2.98
CA LEU A 235 -13.58 7.30 -2.58
C LEU A 235 -13.81 6.21 -1.52
N MET A 236 -14.58 6.51 -0.48
CA MET A 236 -14.92 5.54 0.56
C MET A 236 -15.78 4.40 0.01
N SER A 237 -16.73 4.68 -0.88
CA SER A 237 -17.64 3.68 -1.43
C SER A 237 -16.88 2.61 -2.20
N ARG A 238 -15.84 2.99 -2.96
CA ARG A 238 -14.94 2.06 -3.66
C ARG A 238 -14.16 1.16 -2.69
N GLN A 239 -13.71 1.71 -1.56
CA GLN A 239 -13.00 0.94 -0.53
C GLN A 239 -13.92 -0.07 0.17
N TYR A 240 -15.17 0.31 0.46
CA TYR A 240 -16.14 -0.55 1.12
C TYR A 240 -16.93 -1.46 0.16
N GLY A 241 -16.80 -1.27 -1.15
CA GLY A 241 -17.58 -2.01 -2.16
C GLY A 241 -19.08 -1.69 -2.11
N LEU A 242 -19.45 -0.48 -1.68
CA LEU A 242 -20.83 -0.01 -1.54
C LEU A 242 -21.13 1.09 -2.57
N GLU A 243 -22.41 1.26 -2.89
CA GLU A 243 -22.88 2.42 -3.67
C GLU A 243 -22.84 3.69 -2.80
N PRO A 244 -22.43 4.86 -3.34
CA PRO A 244 -22.30 6.09 -2.55
C PRO A 244 -23.57 6.48 -1.77
N GLN A 245 -24.75 6.30 -2.36
CA GLN A 245 -26.02 6.59 -1.71
C GLN A 245 -26.31 5.66 -0.53
N GLN A 246 -25.94 4.38 -0.63
CA GLN A 246 -26.12 3.41 0.46
C GLN A 246 -25.15 3.71 1.60
N LEU A 247 -23.90 4.05 1.27
CA LEU A 247 -22.91 4.47 2.26
C LEU A 247 -23.37 5.73 3.01
N LEU A 248 -23.90 6.74 2.30
CA LEU A 248 -24.45 7.94 2.92
C LEU A 248 -25.57 7.61 3.92
N GLN A 249 -26.51 6.73 3.54
CA GLN A 249 -27.59 6.30 4.44
C GLN A 249 -27.06 5.56 5.67
N MET A 250 -26.03 4.73 5.52
CA MET A 250 -25.40 4.03 6.63
C MET A 250 -24.72 5.01 7.60
N LEU A 251 -23.95 5.97 7.07
CA LEU A 251 -23.30 7.00 7.87
C LEU A 251 -24.30 7.89 8.60
N GLN A 252 -25.47 8.17 7.98
CA GLN A 252 -26.57 8.88 8.63
C GLN A 252 -27.17 8.08 9.78
N GLN A 253 -27.50 6.80 9.55
CA GLN A 253 -28.10 5.93 10.56
C GLN A 253 -27.20 5.74 11.77
N ASN A 254 -25.89 5.65 11.55
CA ASN A 254 -24.89 5.51 12.61
C ASN A 254 -24.44 6.84 13.22
N ASN A 255 -25.02 7.97 12.80
CA ASN A 255 -24.65 9.31 13.25
C ASN A 255 -23.15 9.63 13.04
N GLN A 256 -22.57 9.12 11.94
CA GLN A 256 -21.15 9.28 11.57
C GLN A 256 -20.93 10.42 10.57
N LEU A 257 -21.99 11.02 10.02
CA LEU A 257 -21.85 12.16 9.11
C LEU A 257 -21.05 13.34 9.70
N PRO A 258 -21.26 13.78 10.95
CA PRO A 258 -20.50 14.91 11.49
C PRO A 258 -18.99 14.65 11.54
N ALA A 259 -18.58 13.41 11.84
CA ALA A 259 -17.18 13.01 11.83
C ALA A 259 -16.61 13.07 10.39
N MET A 260 -17.35 12.56 9.40
CA MET A 260 -16.95 12.65 8.00
C MET A 260 -16.79 14.10 7.53
N PHE A 261 -17.72 14.99 7.92
CA PHE A 261 -17.61 16.43 7.63
C PHE A 261 -16.35 17.04 8.24
N ALA A 262 -16.05 16.72 9.50
CA ALA A 262 -14.85 17.20 10.16
C ALA A 262 -13.57 16.69 9.46
N ASP A 263 -13.56 15.43 9.02
CA ASP A 263 -12.43 14.84 8.30
C ASP A 263 -12.21 15.49 6.94
N VAL A 264 -13.28 15.74 6.18
CA VAL A 264 -13.20 16.47 4.91
C VAL A 264 -12.69 17.89 5.14
N ARG A 265 -13.22 18.60 6.14
CA ARG A 265 -12.76 19.96 6.49
C ARG A 265 -11.28 19.99 6.83
N ARG A 266 -10.77 19.02 7.59
CA ARG A 266 -9.35 18.91 7.91
C ARG A 266 -8.51 18.62 6.67
N GLY A 267 -8.98 17.75 5.78
CA GLY A 267 -8.33 17.51 4.49
C GLY A 267 -8.18 18.79 3.65
N LEU A 268 -9.25 19.58 3.54
CA LEU A 268 -9.21 20.89 2.87
C LEU A 268 -8.27 21.87 3.57
N THR A 269 -8.23 21.83 4.90
CA THR A 269 -7.33 22.68 5.69
C THR A 269 -5.86 22.34 5.46
N VAL A 270 -5.54 21.05 5.33
CA VAL A 270 -4.20 20.61 4.94
C VAL A 270 -3.80 21.17 3.58
N ALA A 271 -4.69 21.11 2.58
CA ALA A 271 -4.43 21.71 1.27
C ALA A 271 -4.16 23.23 1.38
N ALA A 272 -4.97 23.95 2.16
CA ALA A 272 -4.76 25.38 2.42
C ALA A 272 -3.43 25.68 3.11
N VAL A 273 -3.01 24.85 4.07
CA VAL A 273 -1.71 24.94 4.74
C VAL A 273 -0.57 24.76 3.73
N VAL A 274 -0.67 23.74 2.87
CA VAL A 274 0.36 23.45 1.86
C VAL A 274 0.46 24.58 0.83
N HIS A 275 -0.66 25.16 0.40
CA HIS A 275 -0.64 26.35 -0.48
C HIS A 275 0.01 27.58 0.16
N GLY A 276 -0.07 27.69 1.49
CA GLY A 276 0.63 28.74 2.24
C GLY A 276 2.11 28.47 2.50
N ALA A 277 2.61 27.28 2.14
CA ALA A 277 3.97 26.85 2.42
C ALA A 277 4.85 26.86 1.17
N THR A 278 6.13 27.19 1.34
CA THR A 278 7.16 26.97 0.30
C THR A 278 7.64 25.52 0.39
N VAL A 279 7.37 24.74 -0.66
CA VAL A 279 7.74 23.33 -0.73
C VAL A 279 8.89 23.16 -1.71
N THR A 280 9.99 22.55 -1.27
CA THR A 280 11.16 22.28 -2.12
C THR A 280 11.49 20.79 -2.18
N ASP A 281 12.01 20.35 -3.32
CA ASP A 281 12.58 19.01 -3.47
C ASP A 281 13.95 18.87 -2.77
N THR A 282 14.60 17.71 -2.93
CA THR A 282 15.92 17.42 -2.36
C THR A 282 17.05 18.27 -2.95
N ASP A 283 16.85 18.82 -4.15
CA ASP A 283 17.82 19.69 -4.84
C ASP A 283 17.54 21.18 -4.59
N GLY A 284 16.49 21.51 -3.84
CA GLY A 284 16.07 22.86 -3.50
C GLY A 284 15.18 23.53 -4.56
N THR A 285 14.67 22.77 -5.52
CA THR A 285 13.72 23.26 -6.53
C THR A 285 12.33 23.39 -5.91
N GLU A 286 11.67 24.53 -6.11
CA GLU A 286 10.28 24.71 -5.66
C GLU A 286 9.34 23.77 -6.43
N ILE A 287 8.48 23.09 -5.69
CA ILE A 287 7.47 22.16 -6.22
C ILE A 287 6.13 22.89 -6.28
N ASP A 288 5.47 22.85 -7.43
CA ASP A 288 4.08 23.27 -7.56
C ASP A 288 3.17 22.26 -6.85
N THR A 289 2.51 22.70 -5.79
CA THR A 289 1.64 21.85 -4.96
C THR A 289 0.22 21.73 -5.50
N THR A 290 -0.14 22.53 -6.50
CA THR A 290 -1.49 22.60 -7.09
C THR A 290 -1.91 21.26 -7.71
N GLU A 291 -0.97 20.55 -8.35
CA GLU A 291 -1.23 19.23 -8.95
C GLU A 291 -1.55 18.16 -7.89
N PHE A 292 -1.13 18.36 -6.64
CA PHE A 292 -1.30 17.39 -5.55
C PHE A 292 -2.50 17.70 -4.66
N PHE A 293 -2.80 19.00 -4.45
CA PHE A 293 -3.78 19.47 -3.47
C PHE A 293 -4.94 20.27 -4.08
N GLY A 294 -4.98 20.37 -5.42
CA GLY A 294 -6.00 21.13 -6.14
C GLY A 294 -5.74 22.64 -6.09
N PRO A 295 -6.57 23.45 -6.77
CA PRO A 295 -6.46 24.91 -6.71
C PRO A 295 -6.82 25.44 -5.31
N SER A 296 -6.18 26.54 -4.90
CA SER A 296 -6.53 27.25 -3.67
C SER A 296 -7.95 27.86 -3.77
N GLY A 297 -8.61 28.10 -2.64
CA GLY A 297 -10.04 28.46 -2.56
C GLY A 297 -10.52 29.65 -3.41
N GLU A 298 -9.63 30.57 -3.82
CA GLU A 298 -9.96 31.63 -4.80
C GLU A 298 -9.96 31.13 -6.26
N ALA A 299 -9.07 30.21 -6.61
CA ALA A 299 -8.98 29.62 -7.95
C ALA A 299 -10.00 28.48 -8.15
N ALA A 300 -10.33 27.72 -7.10
CA ALA A 300 -11.39 26.70 -7.12
C ALA A 300 -12.79 27.32 -7.35
N ALA A 301 -13.03 28.50 -6.79
CA ALA A 301 -14.28 29.25 -7.00
C ALA A 301 -14.40 29.85 -8.41
N ALA A 302 -13.29 30.16 -9.05
CA ALA A 302 -13.26 30.65 -10.44
C ALA A 302 -13.52 29.52 -11.45
N ASP A 303 -12.90 28.35 -11.24
CA ASP A 303 -13.08 27.17 -12.10
C ASP A 303 -14.51 26.60 -11.98
N ALA A 304 -15.08 26.56 -10.76
CA ALA A 304 -16.49 26.21 -10.57
C ALA A 304 -17.47 27.20 -11.21
N GLY A 305 -17.06 28.46 -11.43
CA GLY A 305 -17.84 29.47 -12.14
C GLY A 305 -17.88 29.25 -13.66
N GLU A 306 -16.73 28.94 -14.26
CA GLU A 306 -16.62 28.67 -15.71
C GLU A 306 -17.35 27.39 -16.15
N VAL A 307 -17.36 26.35 -15.31
CA VAL A 307 -18.11 25.11 -15.61
C VAL A 307 -19.63 25.34 -15.55
N SER A 308 -20.11 26.34 -14.80
CA SER A 308 -21.54 26.68 -14.73
C SER A 308 -22.03 27.49 -15.94
N GLU A 309 -21.19 28.37 -16.51
CA GLU A 309 -21.57 29.15 -17.71
C GLU A 309 -21.54 28.30 -18.99
N ALA A 310 -20.74 27.23 -19.03
CA ALA A 310 -20.72 26.30 -20.17
C ALA A 310 -21.97 25.40 -20.26
N GLY A 311 -22.74 25.27 -19.16
CA GLY A 311 -23.94 24.43 -19.09
C GLY A 311 -25.25 25.11 -19.50
N GLU A 312 -25.28 26.44 -19.61
CA GLU A 312 -26.51 27.19 -19.97
C GLU A 312 -26.61 27.54 -21.46
N ALA A 313 -25.59 27.25 -22.27
CA ALA A 313 -25.56 27.65 -23.68
C ALA A 313 -26.09 26.60 -24.69
N ASP A 314 -26.51 25.41 -24.25
CA ASP A 314 -26.88 24.30 -25.16
C ASP A 314 -28.37 23.89 -25.11
N ASP A 315 -29.24 24.65 -24.42
CA ASP A 315 -30.68 24.31 -24.27
C ASP A 315 -31.64 25.15 -25.14
N ASP A 316 -31.16 26.12 -25.94
CA ASP A 316 -32.01 27.02 -26.75
C ASP A 316 -31.84 26.82 -28.27
N ALA A 317 -31.67 25.58 -28.72
CA ALA A 317 -31.57 25.26 -30.15
C ALA A 317 -32.09 23.86 -30.54
N ALA A 318 -33.26 23.43 -30.04
CA ALA A 318 -33.88 22.20 -30.53
C ALA A 318 -35.41 22.11 -30.37
N GLU A 319 -36.16 23.17 -30.69
CA GLU A 319 -37.63 23.05 -30.87
C GLU A 319 -38.15 23.92 -32.03
N ASP A 320 -37.54 23.80 -33.22
CA ASP A 320 -38.20 24.23 -34.47
C ASP A 320 -37.64 23.49 -35.69
N ALA A 321 -38.15 22.28 -35.97
CA ALA A 321 -38.26 21.73 -37.33
C ALA A 321 -38.93 20.34 -37.37
N ALA A 322 -39.96 20.25 -38.23
CA ALA A 322 -40.58 19.06 -38.83
C ALA A 322 -41.60 18.30 -37.95
N ASP A 323 -42.84 18.03 -38.39
CA ASP A 323 -43.32 17.82 -39.75
C ASP A 323 -44.86 17.96 -39.80
N ASP A 324 -45.34 18.88 -40.66
CA ASP A 324 -46.74 18.97 -41.10
C ASP A 324 -46.84 18.19 -42.41
N GLY A 325 -47.60 17.08 -42.42
CA GLY A 325 -47.42 16.04 -43.43
C GLY A 325 -48.61 15.13 -43.77
N LYS A 326 -49.85 15.63 -43.67
CA LYS A 326 -50.96 15.35 -44.63
C LYS A 326 -51.75 14.00 -44.63
N ALA A 327 -53.03 14.13 -44.25
CA ALA A 327 -54.32 13.72 -44.88
C ALA A 327 -54.73 12.27 -45.23
N ASP A 328 -56.06 12.08 -45.06
CA ASP A 328 -57.02 11.15 -45.74
C ASP A 328 -57.02 9.67 -45.30
N ASP A 329 -58.14 8.94 -45.10
CA ASP A 329 -59.50 9.03 -45.66
C ASP A 329 -60.47 8.10 -44.86
N THR A 330 -61.78 8.42 -44.79
CA THR A 330 -62.99 7.54 -44.58
C THR A 330 -63.07 6.55 -43.38
N GLU A 331 -64.21 6.26 -42.72
CA GLU A 331 -65.66 6.52 -42.80
C GLU A 331 -66.24 6.41 -41.38
#